data_AF-A0A9P1JMU4-F1
#
_entry.id   AF-A0A9P1JMU4-F1
#
_cell.length_a   1.000
_cell.length_b   1.000
_cell.length_c   1.000
_cell.angle_alpha   90.00
_cell.angle_beta   90.00
_cell.angle_gamma   90.00
#
_symmetry.space_group_name_H-M   'P 1'
#
loop_
_entity.id
_entity.type
_entity.pdbx_description
1 polymer ?
#
loop_
_entity_poly.entity_id
_entity_poly.type
_entity_poly.pdbx_seq_one_letter_code
_entity_poly.pdbx_strand_id
1 'polypeptide(L)'
;MTDPQPTLNDAIRLLRTNDLGGAEAACRAILATDPHNAQALHLLGVVAAHTGHPDGALDLFAHAIAEDGKDPSFHNSRGSLLFQLGRAAEAEAAFRAGIALNDRLPELHGNLGNALKALGRLEDAEGAFRAALALRGDAPEMHNFLGTTLRELGRLDEAEAAFRAALERAPEYLEARYNLAEALSTRGALEEAEEAFRVVIAAAPRFVPAHVGLAHTLQSLDRANEAVEAIEAARAITPDHPLVQFTRRLIYSNAVPGWHLPMINDFERNDAYEAALKRAVTPDSLVLEIGTGSGIVAMMAARAGARKVVTCEVNPILARIARETVANNGYADRIDVVPKLSTRLSVGEGGDLPEKADVFVSELINIGMLAPRMLSVLQHARTHLVKPGGAIIPRASTVYAMLVETPELARINPVKTIGGFDMSTFDVFRSPGYQQIDLGAETHTPLSAAFTALDFDFTRNMPEEGTREIAVEITAEGTCHGVAFWFDLHMDEEVTYRSESRARTNHWKQAMTYLETPIRVRPGDRLTIVARYDNNQISFGVGG
;
A
#
# COMPACT_ATOMS: atom_id res chain seq x y z
N MET A 1 -41.26 -29.66 -56.96
CA MET A 1 -41.54 -28.39 -56.25
C MET A 1 -40.20 -27.84 -55.82
N THR A 2 -39.76 -26.72 -56.39
CA THR A 2 -38.62 -25.96 -55.87
C THR A 2 -39.06 -25.33 -54.55
N ASP A 3 -38.25 -25.45 -53.50
CA ASP A 3 -38.50 -24.75 -52.24
C ASP A 3 -38.69 -23.24 -52.52
N PRO A 4 -39.59 -22.56 -51.78
CA PRO A 4 -39.78 -21.13 -51.93
C PRO A 4 -38.46 -20.40 -51.64
N GLN A 5 -38.11 -19.44 -52.50
CA GLN A 5 -36.93 -18.59 -52.30
C GLN A 5 -37.02 -17.90 -50.93
N PRO A 6 -35.94 -17.92 -50.12
CA PRO A 6 -35.95 -17.31 -48.81
C PRO A 6 -36.12 -15.80 -48.90
N THR A 7 -36.86 -15.23 -47.96
CA THR A 7 -37.11 -13.78 -47.88
C THR A 7 -36.12 -13.09 -46.92
N LEU A 8 -36.01 -11.76 -46.99
CA LEU A 8 -35.25 -10.98 -46.00
C LEU A 8 -35.75 -11.24 -44.57
N ASN A 9 -37.07 -11.42 -44.37
CA ASN A 9 -37.63 -11.73 -43.06
C ASN A 9 -37.17 -13.10 -42.55
N ASP A 10 -36.98 -14.08 -43.45
CA ASP A 10 -36.42 -15.38 -43.08
C ASP A 10 -34.97 -15.25 -42.62
N ALA A 11 -34.15 -14.50 -43.36
CA ALA A 11 -32.76 -14.23 -42.98
C ALA A 11 -32.66 -13.48 -41.63
N ILE A 12 -33.47 -12.45 -41.41
CA ILE A 12 -33.53 -11.71 -40.14
C ILE A 12 -33.96 -12.62 -38.99
N ARG A 13 -34.98 -13.47 -39.20
CA ARG A 13 -35.45 -14.41 -38.18
C ARG A 13 -34.34 -15.39 -37.79
N LEU A 14 -33.63 -15.95 -38.78
CA LEU A 14 -32.51 -16.89 -38.56
C LEU A 14 -31.38 -16.23 -37.77
N LEU A 15 -31.03 -14.98 -38.11
CA LEU A 15 -30.06 -14.19 -37.37
C LEU A 15 -30.49 -13.95 -35.91
N ARG A 16 -31.77 -13.60 -35.68
CA ARG A 16 -32.33 -13.43 -34.33
C ARG A 16 -32.31 -14.72 -33.51
N THR A 17 -32.43 -15.88 -34.15
CA THR A 17 -32.31 -17.19 -33.50
C THR A 17 -30.87 -17.72 -33.45
N ASN A 18 -29.89 -16.90 -33.82
CA ASN A 18 -28.46 -17.23 -33.88
C ASN A 18 -28.10 -18.42 -34.80
N ASP A 19 -28.95 -18.69 -35.80
CA ASP A 19 -28.63 -19.65 -36.87
C ASP A 19 -27.86 -18.92 -37.98
N LEU A 20 -26.57 -18.71 -37.74
CA LEU A 20 -25.69 -17.94 -38.64
C LEU A 20 -25.51 -18.64 -40.00
N GLY A 21 -25.44 -19.98 -40.02
CA GLY A 21 -25.30 -20.75 -41.26
C GLY A 21 -26.56 -20.70 -42.12
N GLY A 22 -27.74 -20.82 -41.50
CA GLY A 22 -29.01 -20.63 -42.19
C GLY A 22 -29.19 -19.21 -42.70
N ALA A 23 -28.84 -18.20 -41.88
CA ALA A 23 -28.91 -16.80 -42.28
C ALA A 23 -27.98 -16.49 -43.46
N GLU A 24 -26.76 -17.04 -43.45
CA GLU A 24 -25.81 -16.91 -44.56
C GLU A 24 -26.37 -17.49 -45.86
N ALA A 25 -26.86 -18.74 -45.81
CA ALA A 25 -27.44 -19.41 -46.97
C ALA A 25 -28.65 -18.65 -47.54
N ALA A 26 -29.51 -18.13 -46.66
CA ALA A 26 -30.66 -17.31 -47.06
C ALA A 26 -30.22 -16.00 -47.75
N CYS A 27 -29.25 -15.27 -47.19
CA CYS A 27 -28.74 -14.05 -47.80
C CYS A 27 -28.10 -14.32 -49.17
N ARG A 28 -27.29 -15.39 -49.29
CA ARG A 28 -26.66 -15.78 -50.56
C ARG A 28 -27.69 -16.18 -51.63
N ALA A 29 -28.78 -16.86 -51.25
CA ALA A 29 -29.85 -17.21 -52.17
C ALA A 29 -30.60 -15.98 -52.69
N ILE A 30 -30.85 -14.99 -51.82
CA ILE A 30 -31.42 -13.69 -52.23
C ILE A 30 -30.48 -12.99 -53.21
N LEU A 31 -29.18 -12.90 -52.89
CA LEU A 31 -28.18 -12.25 -53.73
C LEU A 31 -27.91 -12.96 -55.05
N ALA A 32 -28.16 -14.28 -55.14
CA ALA A 32 -28.08 -15.01 -56.40
C ALA A 32 -29.21 -14.61 -57.38
N THR A 33 -30.33 -14.13 -56.86
CA THR A 33 -31.48 -13.66 -57.66
C THR A 33 -31.43 -12.15 -57.89
N ASP A 34 -30.98 -11.40 -56.89
CA ASP A 34 -30.83 -9.95 -56.91
C ASP A 34 -29.47 -9.54 -56.29
N PRO A 35 -28.39 -9.47 -57.10
CA PRO A 35 -27.05 -9.14 -56.62
C PRO A 35 -26.92 -7.75 -55.99
N HIS A 36 -27.87 -6.84 -56.29
CA HIS A 36 -27.87 -5.45 -55.85
C HIS A 36 -28.73 -5.24 -54.59
N ASN A 37 -29.19 -6.32 -53.95
CA ASN A 37 -30.03 -6.22 -52.76
C ASN A 37 -29.24 -5.71 -51.54
N ALA A 38 -29.29 -4.40 -51.30
CA ALA A 38 -28.54 -3.74 -50.24
C ALA A 38 -28.78 -4.32 -48.84
N GLN A 39 -30.03 -4.70 -48.52
CA GLN A 39 -30.39 -5.30 -47.24
C GLN A 39 -29.80 -6.72 -47.08
N ALA A 40 -29.82 -7.55 -48.13
CA ALA A 40 -29.21 -8.87 -48.07
C ALA A 40 -27.67 -8.78 -48.00
N LEU A 41 -27.04 -7.80 -48.67
CA LEU A 41 -25.60 -7.50 -48.53
C LEU A 41 -25.26 -7.10 -47.09
N HIS A 42 -26.05 -6.21 -46.49
CA HIS A 42 -25.86 -5.79 -45.09
C HIS A 42 -26.01 -6.96 -44.12
N LEU A 43 -27.08 -7.75 -44.23
CA LEU A 43 -27.29 -8.92 -43.37
C LEU A 43 -26.18 -9.96 -43.52
N LEU A 44 -25.71 -10.21 -44.75
CA LEU A 44 -24.56 -11.08 -44.99
C LEU A 44 -23.28 -10.52 -44.34
N GLY A 45 -23.09 -9.19 -44.38
CA GLY A 45 -22.00 -8.51 -43.68
C GLY A 45 -22.09 -8.68 -42.16
N VAL A 46 -23.29 -8.58 -41.58
CA VAL A 46 -23.51 -8.86 -40.15
C VAL A 46 -23.14 -10.31 -39.82
N VAL A 47 -23.56 -11.29 -40.63
CA VAL A 47 -23.20 -12.70 -40.44
C VAL A 47 -21.68 -12.91 -40.56
N ALA A 48 -21.03 -12.31 -41.55
CA ALA A 48 -19.59 -12.37 -41.74
C ALA A 48 -18.83 -11.81 -40.51
N ALA A 49 -19.30 -10.71 -39.92
CA ALA A 49 -18.73 -10.14 -38.70
C ALA A 49 -18.84 -11.11 -37.50
N HIS A 50 -20.00 -11.76 -37.32
CA HIS A 50 -20.23 -12.72 -36.24
C HIS A 50 -19.44 -14.03 -36.42
N THR A 51 -19.08 -14.39 -37.65
CA THR A 51 -18.35 -15.62 -37.98
C THR A 51 -16.83 -15.42 -38.07
N GLY A 52 -16.32 -14.24 -37.72
CA GLY A 52 -14.88 -13.96 -37.68
C GLY A 52 -14.24 -13.56 -39.01
N HIS A 53 -15.03 -13.01 -39.95
CA HIS A 53 -14.57 -12.53 -41.26
C HIS A 53 -14.73 -11.00 -41.38
N PRO A 54 -13.98 -10.20 -40.59
CA PRO A 54 -14.21 -8.75 -40.48
C PRO A 54 -13.95 -7.97 -41.77
N ASP A 55 -12.93 -8.32 -42.56
CA ASP A 55 -12.63 -7.61 -43.80
C ASP A 55 -13.74 -7.84 -44.85
N GLY A 56 -14.18 -9.09 -45.01
CA GLY A 56 -15.30 -9.42 -45.88
C GLY A 56 -16.61 -8.77 -45.43
N ALA A 57 -16.83 -8.63 -44.11
CA ALA A 57 -17.97 -7.89 -43.57
C ALA A 57 -17.92 -6.39 -43.92
N LEU A 58 -16.75 -5.77 -43.83
CA LEU A 58 -16.57 -4.36 -44.22
C LEU A 58 -16.81 -4.13 -45.70
N ASP A 59 -16.35 -5.04 -46.57
CA ASP A 59 -16.59 -5.00 -48.01
C ASP A 59 -18.10 -5.12 -48.31
N LEU A 60 -18.78 -6.06 -47.64
CA LEU A 60 -20.23 -6.24 -47.76
C LEU A 60 -21.01 -5.00 -47.29
N PHE A 61 -20.61 -4.37 -46.20
CA PHE A 61 -21.21 -3.11 -45.75
C PHE A 61 -20.95 -1.96 -46.73
N ALA A 62 -19.73 -1.87 -47.29
CA ALA A 62 -19.41 -0.86 -48.29
C ALA A 62 -20.23 -1.05 -49.57
N HIS A 63 -20.43 -2.29 -50.02
CA HIS A 63 -21.31 -2.62 -51.12
C HIS A 63 -22.78 -2.28 -50.81
N ALA A 64 -23.29 -2.65 -49.63
CA ALA A 64 -24.65 -2.29 -49.24
C ALA A 64 -24.89 -0.77 -49.27
N ILE A 65 -23.93 0.02 -48.79
CA ILE A 65 -23.98 1.49 -48.82
C ILE A 65 -23.89 2.04 -50.25
N ALA A 66 -23.13 1.40 -51.14
CA ALA A 66 -23.05 1.80 -52.54
C ALA A 66 -24.35 1.54 -53.32
N GLU A 67 -25.06 0.46 -53.00
CA GLU A 67 -26.35 0.10 -53.61
C GLU A 67 -27.51 0.95 -53.05
N ASP A 68 -27.60 1.11 -51.73
CA ASP A 68 -28.59 1.99 -51.08
C ASP A 68 -28.04 2.66 -49.81
N GLY A 69 -27.36 3.79 -50.00
CA GLY A 69 -26.78 4.58 -48.91
C GLY A 69 -27.77 5.41 -48.08
N LYS A 70 -29.09 5.16 -48.16
CA LYS A 70 -30.09 5.91 -47.40
C LYS A 70 -30.46 5.26 -46.06
N ASP A 71 -30.12 3.99 -45.88
CA ASP A 71 -30.38 3.28 -44.62
C ASP A 71 -29.25 3.57 -43.60
N PRO A 72 -29.55 4.28 -42.48
CA PRO A 72 -28.55 4.57 -41.45
C PRO A 72 -28.01 3.32 -40.75
N SER A 73 -28.72 2.19 -40.78
CA SER A 73 -28.30 0.95 -40.13
C SER A 73 -27.03 0.36 -40.76
N PHE A 74 -26.81 0.58 -42.06
CA PHE A 74 -25.61 0.11 -42.76
C PHE A 74 -24.36 0.83 -42.24
N HIS A 75 -24.48 2.15 -42.08
CA HIS A 75 -23.45 2.99 -41.49
C HIS A 75 -23.20 2.65 -40.02
N ASN A 76 -24.26 2.37 -39.25
CA ASN A 76 -24.14 1.93 -37.86
C ASN A 76 -23.37 0.61 -37.75
N SER A 77 -23.76 -0.43 -38.50
CA SER A 77 -23.08 -1.73 -38.47
C SER A 77 -21.63 -1.66 -38.92
N ARG A 78 -21.34 -0.91 -39.99
CA ARG A 78 -19.96 -0.66 -40.44
C ARG A 78 -19.15 0.07 -39.36
N GLY A 79 -19.71 1.12 -38.76
CA GLY A 79 -19.06 1.88 -37.70
C GLY A 79 -18.77 1.03 -36.47
N SER A 80 -19.72 0.20 -36.02
CA SER A 80 -19.53 -0.69 -34.87
C SER A 80 -18.41 -1.70 -35.11
N LEU A 81 -18.35 -2.30 -36.31
CA LEU A 81 -17.26 -3.22 -36.66
C LEU A 81 -15.90 -2.49 -36.73
N LEU A 82 -15.84 -1.31 -37.35
CA LEU A 82 -14.62 -0.49 -37.39
C LEU A 82 -14.14 -0.14 -35.97
N PHE A 83 -15.05 0.19 -35.06
CA PHE A 83 -14.72 0.47 -33.67
C PHE A 83 -14.15 -0.77 -32.95
N GLN A 84 -14.77 -1.94 -33.13
CA GLN A 84 -14.26 -3.22 -32.60
C GLN A 84 -12.86 -3.57 -33.11
N LEU A 85 -12.54 -3.17 -34.35
CA LEU A 85 -11.22 -3.34 -34.97
C LEU A 85 -10.20 -2.26 -34.55
N GLY A 86 -10.55 -1.35 -33.62
CA GLY A 86 -9.69 -0.26 -33.17
C GLY A 86 -9.56 0.91 -34.16
N ARG A 87 -10.35 0.93 -35.25
CA ARG A 87 -10.33 1.97 -36.29
C ARG A 87 -11.28 3.11 -35.93
N ALA A 88 -11.06 3.73 -34.77
CA ALA A 88 -11.99 4.68 -34.16
C ALA A 88 -12.32 5.92 -35.03
N ALA A 89 -11.35 6.44 -35.79
CA ALA A 89 -11.57 7.59 -36.69
C ALA A 89 -12.50 7.24 -37.86
N GLU A 90 -12.39 6.03 -38.41
CA GLU A 90 -13.27 5.56 -39.48
C GLU A 90 -14.65 5.20 -38.94
N ALA A 91 -14.72 4.69 -37.71
CA ALA A 91 -15.98 4.48 -37.01
C ALA A 91 -16.72 5.80 -36.78
N GLU A 92 -16.03 6.85 -36.32
CA GLU A 92 -16.60 8.21 -36.21
C GLU A 92 -17.21 8.67 -37.54
N ALA A 93 -16.45 8.56 -38.63
CA ALA A 93 -16.94 8.96 -39.96
C ALA A 93 -18.19 8.18 -40.38
N ALA A 94 -18.22 6.86 -40.10
CA ALA A 94 -19.39 6.03 -40.38
C ALA A 94 -20.60 6.44 -39.54
N PHE A 95 -20.46 6.65 -38.23
CA PHE A 95 -21.58 7.07 -37.38
C PHE A 95 -22.11 8.46 -37.76
N ARG A 96 -21.23 9.42 -38.07
CA ARG A 96 -21.65 10.74 -38.57
C ARG A 96 -22.43 10.64 -39.89
N ALA A 97 -22.02 9.75 -40.79
CA ALA A 97 -22.76 9.50 -42.03
C ALA A 97 -24.16 8.93 -41.74
N GLY A 98 -24.29 7.97 -40.80
CA GLY A 98 -25.59 7.48 -40.33
C GLY A 98 -26.46 8.58 -39.71
N ILE A 99 -25.88 9.46 -38.89
CA ILE A 99 -26.59 10.58 -38.24
C ILE A 99 -27.07 11.59 -39.28
N ALA A 100 -26.29 11.84 -40.34
CA ALA A 100 -26.68 12.73 -41.43
C ALA A 100 -27.91 12.21 -42.20
N LEU A 101 -28.15 10.90 -42.19
CA LEU A 101 -29.33 10.27 -42.78
C LEU A 101 -30.53 10.28 -41.82
N ASN A 102 -30.30 9.98 -40.54
CA ASN A 102 -31.32 10.02 -39.51
C ASN A 102 -30.70 10.36 -38.14
N ASP A 103 -30.96 11.57 -37.66
CA ASP A 103 -30.45 12.08 -36.39
C ASP A 103 -31.27 11.62 -35.17
N ARG A 104 -32.37 10.89 -35.37
CA ARG A 104 -33.30 10.45 -34.30
C ARG A 104 -33.05 9.04 -33.80
N LEU A 105 -31.88 8.47 -34.09
CA LEU A 105 -31.47 7.13 -33.65
C LEU A 105 -30.47 7.25 -32.47
N PRO A 106 -30.91 6.99 -31.22
CA PRO A 106 -30.04 7.12 -30.03
C PRO A 106 -28.75 6.28 -30.12
N GLU A 107 -28.82 5.11 -30.72
CA GLU A 107 -27.70 4.16 -30.87
C GLU A 107 -26.55 4.74 -31.69
N LEU A 108 -26.84 5.54 -32.72
CA LEU A 108 -25.81 6.19 -33.53
C LEU A 108 -25.04 7.25 -32.74
N HIS A 109 -25.75 8.05 -31.94
CA HIS A 109 -25.14 9.05 -31.07
C HIS A 109 -24.34 8.40 -29.93
N GLY A 110 -24.86 7.33 -29.33
CA GLY A 110 -24.14 6.56 -28.31
C GLY A 110 -22.85 5.92 -28.86
N ASN A 111 -22.93 5.31 -30.04
CA ASN A 111 -21.78 4.72 -30.71
C ASN A 111 -20.75 5.78 -31.16
N LEU A 112 -21.22 6.94 -31.63
CA LEU A 112 -20.37 8.10 -31.90
C LEU A 112 -19.64 8.56 -30.63
N GLY A 113 -20.34 8.64 -29.50
CA GLY A 113 -19.75 8.99 -28.21
C GLY A 113 -18.61 8.04 -27.80
N ASN A 114 -18.82 6.73 -27.94
CA ASN A 114 -17.77 5.74 -27.68
C ASN A 114 -16.55 5.89 -28.62
N ALA A 115 -16.78 6.14 -29.92
CA ALA A 115 -15.70 6.40 -30.87
C ALA A 115 -14.90 7.67 -30.53
N LEU A 116 -15.59 8.76 -30.18
CA LEU A 116 -14.97 10.02 -29.78
C LEU A 116 -14.16 9.89 -28.49
N LYS A 117 -14.68 9.14 -27.51
CA LYS A 117 -13.97 8.83 -26.26
C LYS A 117 -12.67 8.06 -26.53
N ALA A 118 -12.70 7.05 -27.40
CA ALA A 118 -11.50 6.31 -27.79
C ALA A 118 -10.45 7.17 -28.53
N LEU A 119 -10.89 8.25 -29.18
CA LEU A 119 -10.02 9.25 -29.81
C LEU A 119 -9.52 10.34 -28.83
N GLY A 120 -9.88 10.27 -27.55
CA GLY A 120 -9.53 11.27 -26.54
C GLY A 120 -10.31 12.59 -26.64
N ARG A 121 -11.37 12.65 -27.44
CA ARG A 121 -12.22 13.83 -27.64
C ARG A 121 -13.40 13.80 -26.67
N LEU A 122 -13.11 13.97 -25.39
CA LEU A 122 -14.05 13.71 -24.30
C LEU A 122 -15.26 14.66 -24.29
N GLU A 123 -15.07 15.94 -24.60
CA GLU A 123 -16.16 16.93 -24.67
C GLU A 123 -17.13 16.64 -25.82
N ASP A 124 -16.61 16.21 -26.97
CA ASP A 124 -17.43 15.79 -28.10
C ASP A 124 -18.20 14.51 -27.76
N ALA A 125 -17.56 13.57 -27.04
CA ALA A 125 -18.20 12.34 -26.58
C ALA A 125 -19.35 12.62 -25.60
N GLU A 126 -19.17 13.53 -24.65
CA GLU A 126 -20.22 14.00 -23.74
C GLU A 126 -21.41 14.57 -24.53
N GLY A 127 -21.14 15.41 -25.54
CA GLY A 127 -22.18 15.95 -26.42
C GLY A 127 -22.98 14.86 -27.13
N ALA A 128 -22.31 13.83 -27.65
CA ALA A 128 -22.93 12.70 -28.33
C ALA A 128 -23.78 11.84 -27.36
N PHE A 129 -23.28 11.52 -26.16
CA PHE A 129 -24.07 10.78 -25.16
C PHE A 129 -25.30 11.57 -24.69
N ARG A 130 -25.19 12.90 -24.51
CA ARG A 130 -26.33 13.75 -24.17
C ARG A 130 -27.35 13.81 -25.30
N ALA A 131 -26.92 13.83 -26.57
CA ALA A 131 -27.82 13.73 -27.72
C ALA A 131 -28.57 12.39 -27.73
N ALA A 132 -27.88 11.27 -27.46
CA ALA A 132 -28.51 9.96 -27.33
C ALA A 132 -29.58 9.94 -26.21
N LEU A 133 -29.26 10.50 -25.04
CA LEU A 133 -30.18 10.59 -23.90
C LEU A 133 -31.38 11.54 -24.14
N ALA A 134 -31.20 12.60 -24.93
CA ALA A 134 -32.29 13.49 -25.32
C ALA A 134 -33.32 12.78 -26.23
N LEU A 135 -32.85 11.82 -27.04
CA LEU A 135 -33.72 10.99 -27.88
C LEU A 135 -34.36 9.83 -27.11
N ARG A 136 -33.62 9.23 -26.16
CA ARG A 136 -34.10 8.14 -25.30
C ARG A 136 -33.51 8.26 -23.90
N GLY A 137 -34.28 8.84 -22.98
CA GLY A 137 -33.85 9.04 -21.58
C GLY A 137 -33.84 7.78 -20.71
N ASP A 138 -34.50 6.70 -21.16
CA ASP A 138 -34.50 5.38 -20.51
C ASP A 138 -33.46 4.46 -21.16
N ALA A 139 -32.18 4.78 -20.92
CA ALA A 139 -31.02 4.07 -21.45
C ALA A 139 -29.92 4.04 -20.38
N PRO A 140 -29.95 3.11 -19.41
CA PRO A 140 -28.98 3.03 -18.32
C PRO A 140 -27.53 2.92 -18.81
N GLU A 141 -27.29 2.25 -19.92
CA GLU A 141 -26.00 2.14 -20.58
C GLU A 141 -25.45 3.50 -21.02
N MET A 142 -26.31 4.40 -21.53
CA MET A 142 -25.91 5.74 -21.97
C MET A 142 -25.58 6.65 -20.80
N HIS A 143 -26.33 6.52 -19.69
CA HIS A 143 -26.00 7.21 -18.44
C HIS A 143 -24.67 6.73 -17.87
N ASN A 144 -24.38 5.42 -17.92
CA ASN A 144 -23.07 4.89 -17.52
C ASN A 144 -21.94 5.43 -18.40
N PHE A 145 -22.08 5.43 -19.73
CA PHE A 145 -21.06 5.99 -20.62
C PHE A 145 -20.84 7.49 -20.42
N LEU A 146 -21.91 8.26 -20.23
CA LEU A 146 -21.83 9.67 -19.87
C LEU A 146 -21.07 9.85 -18.55
N GLY A 147 -21.40 9.06 -17.52
CA GLY A 147 -20.71 9.10 -16.22
C GLY A 147 -19.21 8.81 -16.33
N THR A 148 -18.81 7.78 -17.11
CA THR A 148 -17.38 7.48 -17.31
C THR A 148 -16.65 8.60 -18.04
N THR A 149 -17.28 9.22 -19.04
CA THR A 149 -16.72 10.37 -19.78
C THR A 149 -16.55 11.59 -18.87
N LEU A 150 -17.55 11.90 -18.05
CA LEU A 150 -17.51 13.02 -17.10
C LEU A 150 -16.44 12.82 -16.02
N ARG A 151 -16.23 11.58 -15.57
CA ARG A 151 -15.15 11.24 -14.63
C ARG A 151 -13.76 11.48 -15.25
N GLU A 152 -13.56 11.08 -16.51
CA GLU A 152 -12.30 11.33 -17.24
C GLU A 152 -12.05 12.83 -17.49
N LEU A 153 -13.12 13.63 -17.59
CA LEU A 153 -13.07 15.10 -17.63
C LEU A 153 -12.84 15.75 -16.24
N GLY A 154 -12.79 14.96 -15.15
CA GLY A 154 -12.67 15.47 -13.78
C GLY A 154 -13.94 16.06 -13.18
N ARG A 155 -15.10 15.93 -13.85
CA ARG A 155 -16.40 16.47 -13.43
C ARG A 155 -17.14 15.45 -12.55
N LEU A 156 -16.59 15.19 -11.36
CA LEU A 156 -16.98 14.07 -10.49
C LEU A 156 -18.44 14.14 -10.02
N ASP A 157 -18.97 15.33 -9.71
CA ASP A 157 -20.37 15.48 -9.25
C ASP A 157 -21.37 15.10 -10.35
N GLU A 158 -21.09 15.50 -11.59
CA GLU A 158 -21.92 15.16 -12.74
C GLU A 158 -21.77 13.68 -13.13
N ALA A 159 -20.57 13.12 -12.98
CA ALA A 159 -20.34 11.68 -13.16
C ALA A 159 -21.16 10.86 -12.16
N GLU A 160 -21.15 11.23 -10.89
CA GLU A 160 -21.96 10.61 -9.84
C GLU A 160 -23.46 10.66 -10.19
N ALA A 161 -23.96 11.84 -10.59
CA ALA A 161 -25.37 12.00 -10.98
C ALA A 161 -25.74 11.08 -12.16
N ALA A 162 -24.87 10.96 -13.16
CA ALA A 162 -25.08 10.07 -14.30
C ALA A 162 -25.10 8.59 -13.88
N PHE A 163 -24.17 8.13 -13.03
CA PHE A 163 -24.18 6.74 -12.55
C PHE A 163 -25.42 6.43 -11.70
N ARG A 164 -25.85 7.35 -10.83
CA ARG A 164 -27.08 7.20 -10.06
C ARG A 164 -28.30 7.13 -10.99
N ALA A 165 -28.37 7.96 -12.04
CA ALA A 165 -29.43 7.89 -13.04
C ALA A 165 -29.44 6.54 -13.79
N ALA A 166 -28.27 5.93 -14.05
CA ALA A 166 -28.20 4.58 -14.59
C ALA A 166 -28.81 3.54 -13.63
N LEU A 167 -28.47 3.63 -12.34
CA LEU A 167 -28.94 2.71 -11.30
C LEU A 167 -30.41 2.88 -10.93
N GLU A 168 -30.99 4.08 -11.07
CA GLU A 168 -32.43 4.30 -10.94
C GLU A 168 -33.24 3.51 -11.98
N ARG A 169 -32.68 3.36 -13.19
CA ARG A 169 -33.31 2.63 -14.31
C ARG A 169 -33.00 1.15 -14.27
N ALA A 170 -31.78 0.80 -13.86
CA ALA A 170 -31.32 -0.58 -13.74
C ALA A 170 -30.56 -0.78 -12.41
N PRO A 171 -31.25 -1.08 -11.29
CA PRO A 171 -30.63 -1.21 -9.97
C PRO A 171 -29.54 -2.29 -9.87
N GLU A 172 -29.66 -3.35 -10.66
CA GLU A 172 -28.72 -4.48 -10.74
C GLU A 172 -27.57 -4.25 -11.73
N TYR A 173 -27.43 -3.04 -12.29
CA TYR A 173 -26.37 -2.75 -13.26
C TYR A 173 -25.00 -2.62 -12.55
N LEU A 174 -24.34 -3.75 -12.35
CA LEU A 174 -23.10 -3.86 -11.57
C LEU A 174 -21.96 -2.97 -12.09
N GLU A 175 -21.83 -2.82 -13.40
CA GLU A 175 -20.79 -1.96 -13.99
C GLU A 175 -21.01 -0.48 -13.61
N ALA A 176 -22.25 0.01 -13.69
CA ALA A 176 -22.59 1.37 -13.23
C ALA A 176 -22.37 1.54 -11.72
N ARG A 177 -22.64 0.50 -10.93
CA ARG A 177 -22.39 0.53 -9.47
C ARG A 177 -20.91 0.56 -9.13
N TYR A 178 -20.09 -0.20 -9.85
CA TYR A 178 -18.64 -0.16 -9.73
C TYR A 178 -18.09 1.22 -10.11
N ASN A 179 -18.53 1.78 -11.25
CA ASN A 179 -18.09 3.09 -11.70
C ASN A 179 -18.52 4.22 -10.74
N LEU A 180 -19.71 4.10 -10.13
CA LEU A 180 -20.15 4.97 -9.05
C LEU A 180 -19.19 4.88 -7.85
N ALA A 181 -18.82 3.67 -7.43
CA ALA A 181 -17.88 3.48 -6.32
C ALA A 181 -16.50 4.11 -6.61
N GLU A 182 -15.99 3.97 -7.83
CA GLU A 182 -14.74 4.64 -8.24
C GLU A 182 -14.87 6.17 -8.20
N ALA A 183 -15.98 6.72 -8.70
CA ALA A 183 -16.22 8.17 -8.69
C ALA A 183 -16.33 8.72 -7.26
N LEU A 184 -17.07 8.03 -6.38
CA LEU A 184 -17.20 8.37 -4.96
C LEU A 184 -15.84 8.32 -4.25
N SER A 185 -15.05 7.27 -4.50
CA SER A 185 -13.70 7.15 -3.93
C SER A 185 -12.79 8.27 -4.38
N THR A 186 -12.86 8.68 -5.66
CA THR A 186 -12.05 9.79 -6.21
C THR A 186 -12.47 11.13 -5.63
N ARG A 187 -13.77 11.33 -5.38
CA ARG A 187 -14.34 12.55 -4.78
C ARG A 187 -14.06 12.66 -3.27
N GLY A 188 -13.73 11.54 -2.61
CA GLY A 188 -13.51 11.47 -1.18
C GLY A 188 -14.77 11.12 -0.36
N ALA A 189 -15.86 10.71 -1.00
CA ALA A 189 -17.03 10.12 -0.33
C ALA A 189 -16.77 8.64 -0.05
N LEU A 190 -15.80 8.38 0.83
CA LEU A 190 -15.16 7.07 0.99
C LEU A 190 -16.11 6.02 1.61
N GLU A 191 -16.98 6.40 2.53
CA GLU A 191 -17.95 5.50 3.16
C GLU A 191 -19.01 5.00 2.16
N GLU A 192 -19.51 5.89 1.30
CA GLU A 192 -20.44 5.50 0.23
C GLU A 192 -19.73 4.64 -0.84
N ALA A 193 -18.47 4.94 -1.14
CA ALA A 193 -17.65 4.13 -2.04
C ALA A 193 -17.47 2.71 -1.51
N GLU A 194 -17.16 2.55 -0.21
CA GLU A 194 -17.06 1.25 0.44
C GLU A 194 -18.36 0.45 0.31
N GLU A 195 -19.51 1.07 0.61
CA GLU A 195 -20.81 0.39 0.49
C GLU A 195 -21.04 -0.08 -0.95
N ALA A 196 -20.79 0.79 -1.93
CA ALA A 196 -20.97 0.46 -3.34
C ALA A 196 -20.04 -0.69 -3.79
N PHE A 197 -18.76 -0.68 -3.40
CA PHE A 197 -17.84 -1.79 -3.69
C PHE A 197 -18.27 -3.10 -3.03
N ARG A 198 -18.72 -3.07 -1.76
CA ARG A 198 -19.21 -4.27 -1.07
C ARG A 198 -20.42 -4.90 -1.79
N VAL A 199 -21.34 -4.09 -2.31
CA VAL A 199 -22.47 -4.60 -3.12
C VAL A 199 -21.98 -5.28 -4.40
N VAL A 200 -21.03 -4.66 -5.12
CA VAL A 200 -20.46 -5.26 -6.34
C VAL A 200 -19.75 -6.58 -6.02
N ILE A 201 -18.98 -6.64 -4.92
CA ILE A 201 -18.31 -7.86 -4.47
C ILE A 201 -19.30 -8.95 -4.09
N ALA A 202 -20.39 -8.62 -3.41
CA ALA A 202 -21.43 -9.58 -3.04
C ALA A 202 -22.12 -10.20 -4.27
N ALA A 203 -22.39 -9.39 -5.30
CA ALA A 203 -23.01 -9.86 -6.54
C ALA A 203 -22.03 -10.59 -7.48
N ALA A 204 -20.76 -10.16 -7.52
CA ALA A 204 -19.72 -10.73 -8.36
C ALA A 204 -18.39 -10.93 -7.58
N PRO A 205 -18.28 -11.99 -6.75
CA PRO A 205 -17.12 -12.20 -5.87
C PRO A 205 -15.77 -12.33 -6.59
N ARG A 206 -15.75 -12.71 -7.87
CA ARG A 206 -14.54 -12.83 -8.70
C ARG A 206 -14.20 -11.55 -9.48
N PHE A 207 -14.98 -10.47 -9.32
CA PHE A 207 -14.70 -9.19 -9.95
C PHE A 207 -13.61 -8.45 -9.17
N VAL A 208 -12.35 -8.78 -9.49
CA VAL A 208 -11.15 -8.29 -8.80
C VAL A 208 -11.08 -6.76 -8.67
N PRO A 209 -11.43 -5.95 -9.69
CA PRO A 209 -11.35 -4.50 -9.57
C PRO A 209 -12.13 -3.93 -8.37
N ALA A 210 -13.29 -4.50 -8.02
CA ALA A 210 -14.06 -4.03 -6.86
C ALA A 210 -13.38 -4.33 -5.52
N HIS A 211 -12.71 -5.47 -5.38
CA HIS A 211 -11.92 -5.79 -4.17
C HIS A 211 -10.74 -4.83 -4.01
N VAL A 212 -10.06 -4.53 -5.11
CA VAL A 212 -8.93 -3.60 -5.12
C VAL A 212 -9.39 -2.18 -4.80
N GLY A 213 -10.51 -1.75 -5.39
CA GLY A 213 -11.18 -0.49 -5.06
C GLY A 213 -11.51 -0.40 -3.58
N LEU A 214 -12.18 -1.41 -3.02
CA LEU A 214 -12.51 -1.49 -1.60
C LEU A 214 -11.26 -1.38 -0.72
N ALA A 215 -10.19 -2.13 -1.03
CA ALA A 215 -8.97 -2.12 -0.23
C ALA A 215 -8.29 -0.74 -0.23
N HIS A 216 -8.24 -0.05 -1.38
CA HIS A 216 -7.72 1.31 -1.45
C HIS A 216 -8.61 2.32 -0.70
N THR A 217 -9.94 2.23 -0.85
CA THR A 217 -10.88 3.08 -0.11
C THR A 217 -10.70 2.92 1.39
N LEU A 218 -10.52 1.70 1.89
CA LEU A 218 -10.26 1.42 3.31
C LEU A 218 -8.89 1.98 3.77
N GLN A 219 -7.87 2.00 2.92
CA GLN A 219 -6.62 2.71 3.25
C GLN A 219 -6.82 4.22 3.36
N SER A 220 -7.59 4.81 2.44
CA SER A 220 -7.92 6.25 2.50
C SER A 220 -8.75 6.63 3.72
N LEU A 221 -9.50 5.68 4.28
CA LEU A 221 -10.24 5.82 5.56
C LEU A 221 -9.37 5.56 6.81
N ASP A 222 -8.06 5.32 6.65
CA ASP A 222 -7.15 4.92 7.74
C ASP A 222 -7.58 3.60 8.45
N ARG A 223 -8.34 2.75 7.75
CA ARG A 223 -8.82 1.44 8.23
C ARG A 223 -7.91 0.32 7.72
N ALA A 224 -6.64 0.41 8.07
CA ALA A 224 -5.58 -0.46 7.55
C ALA A 224 -5.85 -1.97 7.73
N ASN A 225 -6.44 -2.38 8.86
CA ASN A 225 -6.77 -3.79 9.11
C ASN A 225 -7.81 -4.34 8.14
N GLU A 226 -8.86 -3.55 7.91
CA GLU A 226 -9.94 -3.94 7.02
C GLU A 226 -9.47 -3.92 5.56
N ALA A 227 -8.56 -3.02 5.20
CA ALA A 227 -7.91 -3.04 3.89
C ALA A 227 -7.13 -4.35 3.67
N VAL A 228 -6.40 -4.84 4.68
CA VAL A 228 -5.73 -6.14 4.60
C VAL A 228 -6.75 -7.28 4.52
N GLU A 229 -7.84 -7.24 5.28
CA GLU A 229 -8.88 -8.27 5.21
C GLU A 229 -9.54 -8.33 3.84
N ALA A 230 -9.85 -7.18 3.23
CA ALA A 230 -10.42 -7.09 1.90
C ALA A 230 -9.48 -7.69 0.83
N ILE A 231 -8.18 -7.34 0.86
CA ILE A 231 -7.23 -7.85 -0.14
C ILE A 231 -6.89 -9.34 0.07
N GLU A 232 -6.89 -9.82 1.32
CA GLU A 232 -6.72 -11.25 1.61
C GLU A 232 -7.93 -12.07 1.18
N ALA A 233 -9.15 -11.54 1.33
CA ALA A 233 -10.36 -12.16 0.78
C ALA A 233 -10.27 -12.26 -0.76
N ALA A 234 -9.81 -11.21 -1.43
CA ALA A 234 -9.57 -11.23 -2.87
C ALA A 234 -8.52 -12.28 -3.27
N ARG A 235 -7.43 -12.41 -2.51
CA ARG A 235 -6.37 -13.41 -2.74
C ARG A 235 -6.89 -14.83 -2.53
N ALA A 236 -7.76 -15.06 -1.56
CA ALA A 236 -8.34 -16.40 -1.35
C ALA A 236 -9.17 -16.87 -2.56
N ILE A 237 -9.81 -15.94 -3.28
CA ILE A 237 -10.62 -16.23 -4.47
C ILE A 237 -9.76 -16.26 -5.74
N THR A 238 -8.73 -15.40 -5.81
CA THR A 238 -7.87 -15.21 -6.98
C THR A 238 -6.37 -15.17 -6.60
N PRO A 239 -5.77 -16.30 -6.18
CA PRO A 239 -4.43 -16.31 -5.59
C PRO A 239 -3.33 -15.76 -6.49
N ASP A 240 -3.41 -15.99 -7.80
CA ASP A 240 -2.36 -15.62 -8.76
C ASP A 240 -2.67 -14.34 -9.55
N HIS A 241 -3.69 -13.57 -9.15
CA HIS A 241 -4.05 -12.35 -9.88
C HIS A 241 -3.01 -11.23 -9.66
N PRO A 242 -2.36 -10.71 -10.72
CA PRO A 242 -1.26 -9.74 -10.57
C PRO A 242 -1.64 -8.49 -9.81
N LEU A 243 -2.84 -7.94 -10.08
CA LEU A 243 -3.33 -6.74 -9.38
C LEU A 243 -3.56 -6.98 -7.89
N VAL A 244 -4.07 -8.15 -7.50
CA VAL A 244 -4.28 -8.50 -6.09
C VAL A 244 -2.94 -8.60 -5.37
N GLN A 245 -1.95 -9.26 -5.99
CA GLN A 245 -0.62 -9.38 -5.42
C GLN A 245 0.09 -8.03 -5.27
N PHE A 246 -0.02 -7.16 -6.30
CA PHE A 246 0.54 -5.82 -6.25
C PHE A 246 -0.10 -4.96 -5.15
N THR A 247 -1.44 -4.87 -5.13
CA THR A 247 -2.17 -4.10 -4.10
C THR A 247 -1.91 -4.64 -2.70
N ARG A 248 -1.89 -5.96 -2.53
CA ARG A 248 -1.53 -6.60 -1.26
C ARG A 248 -0.13 -6.16 -0.82
N ARG A 249 0.86 -6.25 -1.70
CA ARG A 249 2.23 -5.85 -1.38
C ARG A 249 2.30 -4.38 -0.97
N LEU A 250 1.56 -3.49 -1.65
CA LEU A 250 1.49 -2.07 -1.33
C LEU A 250 0.89 -1.83 0.06
N ILE A 251 -0.26 -2.46 0.36
CA ILE A 251 -0.91 -2.37 1.67
C ILE A 251 0.03 -2.79 2.80
N TYR A 252 0.67 -3.96 2.68
CA TYR A 252 1.60 -4.44 3.70
C TYR A 252 2.87 -3.57 3.81
N SER A 253 3.38 -3.03 2.70
CA SER A 253 4.59 -2.19 2.73
C SER A 253 4.35 -0.83 3.41
N ASN A 254 3.11 -0.36 3.42
CA ASN A 254 2.73 0.88 4.13
C ASN A 254 2.38 0.63 5.61
N ALA A 255 2.15 -0.63 6.01
CA ALA A 255 1.71 -0.97 7.36
C ALA A 255 2.83 -0.88 8.42
N VAL A 256 4.09 -1.01 7.99
CA VAL A 256 5.27 -0.93 8.86
C VAL A 256 6.38 -0.13 8.19
N PRO A 257 7.16 0.66 8.95
CA PRO A 257 8.34 1.34 8.42
C PRO A 257 9.34 0.39 7.75
N GLY A 258 9.92 0.83 6.63
CA GLY A 258 10.84 0.01 5.84
C GLY A 258 12.09 -0.50 6.57
N TRP A 259 12.50 0.14 7.67
CA TRP A 259 13.65 -0.27 8.48
C TRP A 259 13.47 -1.63 9.18
N HIS A 260 12.25 -2.13 9.32
CA HIS A 260 12.01 -3.46 9.90
C HIS A 260 12.69 -4.58 9.11
N LEU A 261 12.78 -4.45 7.78
CA LEU A 261 13.36 -5.49 6.91
C LEU A 261 14.86 -5.69 7.13
N PRO A 262 15.73 -4.65 7.04
CA PRO A 262 17.15 -4.82 7.31
C PRO A 262 17.44 -5.20 8.77
N MET A 263 16.64 -4.71 9.74
CA MET A 263 16.80 -5.03 11.16
C MET A 263 16.73 -6.54 11.44
N ILE A 264 15.85 -7.29 10.74
CA ILE A 264 15.74 -8.75 10.91
C ILE A 264 17.06 -9.46 10.58
N ASN A 265 17.88 -8.87 9.71
CA ASN A 265 19.16 -9.42 9.26
C ASN A 265 20.36 -8.92 10.08
N ASP A 266 20.14 -8.30 11.24
CA ASP A 266 21.22 -7.88 12.15
C ASP A 266 21.78 -9.07 12.93
N PHE A 267 22.80 -9.72 12.37
CA PHE A 267 23.39 -10.93 12.96
C PHE A 267 24.02 -10.68 14.33
N GLU A 268 24.71 -9.55 14.54
CA GLU A 268 25.37 -9.28 15.82
C GLU A 268 24.34 -9.13 16.94
N ARG A 269 23.24 -8.43 16.66
CA ARG A 269 22.13 -8.29 17.59
C ARG A 269 21.45 -9.63 17.84
N ASN A 270 21.13 -10.36 16.78
CA ASN A 270 20.44 -11.66 16.86
C ASN A 270 21.26 -12.70 17.63
N ASP A 271 22.58 -12.76 17.40
CA ASP A 271 23.49 -13.67 18.09
C ASP A 271 23.57 -13.36 19.59
N ALA A 272 23.55 -12.07 19.94
CA ALA A 272 23.56 -11.64 21.34
C ALA A 272 22.25 -12.04 22.07
N TYR A 273 21.08 -11.86 21.45
CA TYR A 273 19.81 -12.35 22.01
C TYR A 273 19.78 -13.86 22.15
N GLU A 274 20.17 -14.60 21.10
CA GLU A 274 20.22 -16.06 21.10
C GLU A 274 21.14 -16.59 22.22
N ALA A 275 22.33 -16.00 22.40
CA ALA A 275 23.29 -16.43 23.41
C ALA A 275 22.75 -16.21 24.83
N ALA A 276 22.14 -15.06 25.10
CA ALA A 276 21.55 -14.77 26.41
C ALA A 276 20.33 -15.66 26.70
N LEU A 277 19.47 -15.88 25.70
CA LEU A 277 18.32 -16.77 25.84
C LEU A 277 18.74 -18.20 26.15
N LYS A 278 19.78 -18.73 25.51
CA LYS A 278 20.33 -20.07 25.81
C LYS A 278 20.79 -20.24 27.25
N ARG A 279 21.23 -19.16 27.91
CA ARG A 279 21.64 -19.19 29.32
C ARG A 279 20.48 -18.98 30.28
N ALA A 280 19.53 -18.12 29.93
CA ALA A 280 18.42 -17.75 30.82
C ALA A 280 17.25 -18.73 30.80
N VAL A 281 17.00 -19.38 29.66
CA VAL A 281 15.82 -20.23 29.44
C VAL A 281 16.07 -21.66 29.93
N THR A 282 15.09 -22.21 30.66
CA THR A 282 15.01 -23.63 31.05
C THR A 282 13.78 -24.29 30.41
N PRO A 283 13.70 -25.63 30.40
CA PRO A 283 12.53 -26.36 29.88
C PRO A 283 11.20 -25.99 30.54
N ASP A 284 11.22 -25.42 31.74
CA ASP A 284 10.03 -24.99 32.49
C ASP A 284 9.73 -23.49 32.34
N SER A 285 10.60 -22.72 31.70
CA SER A 285 10.45 -21.26 31.61
C SER A 285 9.21 -20.84 30.82
N LEU A 286 8.46 -19.91 31.38
CA LEU A 286 7.60 -19.01 30.63
C LEU A 286 8.40 -17.76 30.25
N VAL A 287 8.48 -17.47 28.96
CA VAL A 287 9.16 -16.26 28.43
C VAL A 287 8.12 -15.24 28.02
N LEU A 288 8.28 -13.99 28.45
CA LEU A 288 7.53 -12.84 27.94
C LEU A 288 8.45 -11.98 27.08
N GLU A 289 8.08 -11.78 25.83
CA GLU A 289 8.72 -10.82 24.93
C GLU A 289 7.81 -9.59 24.72
N ILE A 290 8.38 -8.39 24.77
CA ILE A 290 7.72 -7.16 24.33
C ILE A 290 8.49 -6.57 23.16
N GLY A 291 7.79 -6.32 22.05
CA GLY A 291 8.34 -5.86 20.79
C GLY A 291 8.47 -7.01 19.77
N THR A 292 7.37 -7.72 19.51
CA THR A 292 7.37 -8.95 18.67
C THR A 292 8.08 -8.76 17.34
N GLY A 293 7.83 -7.65 16.63
CA GLY A 293 8.41 -7.43 15.32
C GLY A 293 8.09 -8.58 14.36
N SER A 294 9.12 -9.31 13.92
CA SER A 294 8.99 -10.49 13.07
C SER A 294 8.66 -11.79 13.83
N GLY A 295 8.76 -11.79 15.16
CA GLY A 295 8.70 -12.97 16.02
C GLY A 295 10.02 -13.75 16.11
N ILE A 296 11.12 -13.22 15.56
CA ILE A 296 12.40 -13.92 15.53
C ILE A 296 12.95 -14.22 16.93
N VAL A 297 12.90 -13.27 17.86
CA VAL A 297 13.44 -13.44 19.21
C VAL A 297 12.53 -14.34 20.07
N ALA A 298 11.21 -14.28 19.92
CA ALA A 298 10.30 -15.30 20.46
C ALA A 298 10.64 -16.72 19.97
N MET A 299 10.94 -16.89 18.68
CA MET A 299 11.35 -18.19 18.14
C MET A 299 12.72 -18.64 18.68
N MET A 300 13.66 -17.72 18.90
CA MET A 300 14.93 -18.01 19.59
C MET A 300 14.68 -18.52 21.01
N ALA A 301 13.76 -17.90 21.76
CA ALA A 301 13.41 -18.33 23.11
C ALA A 301 12.76 -19.73 23.14
N ALA A 302 11.84 -20.00 22.20
CA ALA A 302 11.26 -21.34 22.06
C ALA A 302 12.31 -22.39 21.67
N ARG A 303 13.21 -22.05 20.75
CA ARG A 303 14.36 -22.89 20.35
C ARG A 303 15.32 -23.17 21.50
N ALA A 304 15.55 -22.19 22.37
CA ALA A 304 16.37 -22.34 23.58
C ALA A 304 15.75 -23.28 24.62
N GLY A 305 14.46 -23.63 24.49
CA GLY A 305 13.82 -24.65 25.31
C GLY A 305 12.62 -24.17 26.11
N ALA A 306 12.20 -22.91 26.01
CA ALA A 306 11.13 -22.34 26.83
C ALA A 306 9.82 -23.13 26.71
N ARG A 307 9.24 -23.57 27.82
CA ARG A 307 7.95 -24.29 27.84
C ARG A 307 6.89 -23.56 27.01
N LYS A 308 6.81 -22.24 27.20
CA LYS A 308 5.89 -21.35 26.51
C LYS A 308 6.53 -19.98 26.32
N VAL A 309 6.25 -19.35 25.20
CA VAL A 309 6.60 -17.95 24.93
C VAL A 309 5.32 -17.17 24.68
N VAL A 310 5.18 -16.02 25.33
CA VAL A 310 4.13 -15.05 25.05
C VAL A 310 4.82 -13.79 24.54
N THR A 311 4.38 -13.30 23.40
CA THR A 311 4.88 -12.05 22.81
C THR A 311 3.72 -11.14 22.46
N CYS A 312 3.91 -9.82 22.54
CA CYS A 312 2.85 -8.87 22.23
C CYS A 312 3.25 -7.80 21.22
N GLU A 313 2.32 -7.53 20.29
CA GLU A 313 2.44 -6.54 19.23
C GLU A 313 1.17 -5.69 19.18
N VAL A 314 1.34 -4.36 19.14
CA VAL A 314 0.21 -3.43 19.10
C VAL A 314 -0.33 -3.25 17.70
N ASN A 315 0.51 -3.40 16.68
CA ASN A 315 0.13 -3.32 15.28
C ASN A 315 -0.51 -4.66 14.85
N PRO A 316 -1.84 -4.73 14.67
CA PRO A 316 -2.53 -5.96 14.30
C PRO A 316 -2.04 -6.61 12.99
N ILE A 317 -1.57 -5.83 12.02
CA ILE A 317 -1.03 -6.35 10.76
C ILE A 317 0.30 -7.05 11.01
N LEU A 318 1.18 -6.41 11.79
CA LEU A 318 2.47 -7.00 12.17
C LEU A 318 2.26 -8.23 13.06
N ALA A 319 1.31 -8.19 14.00
CA ALA A 319 0.94 -9.33 14.83
C ALA A 319 0.44 -10.53 13.99
N ARG A 320 -0.36 -10.27 12.93
CA ARG A 320 -0.80 -11.30 11.98
C ARG A 320 0.39 -11.94 11.26
N ILE A 321 1.28 -11.13 10.71
CA ILE A 321 2.48 -11.62 10.01
C ILE A 321 3.44 -12.35 10.95
N ALA A 322 3.60 -11.90 12.20
CA ALA A 322 4.40 -12.60 13.19
C ALA A 322 3.81 -13.98 13.52
N ARG A 323 2.48 -14.11 13.66
CA ARG A 323 1.83 -15.43 13.83
C ARG A 323 2.06 -16.36 12.65
N GLU A 324 1.90 -15.86 11.43
CA GLU A 324 2.16 -16.64 10.22
C GLU A 324 3.63 -17.07 10.15
N THR A 325 4.56 -16.16 10.49
CA THR A 325 6.00 -16.45 10.52
C THR A 325 6.33 -17.52 11.56
N VAL A 326 5.80 -17.40 12.77
CA VAL A 326 5.93 -18.40 13.85
C VAL A 326 5.39 -19.77 13.40
N ALA A 327 4.21 -19.80 12.78
CA ALA A 327 3.58 -21.02 12.30
C ALA A 327 4.38 -21.69 11.17
N ASN A 328 4.85 -20.91 10.20
CA ASN A 328 5.67 -21.40 9.09
C ASN A 328 7.00 -22.01 9.55
N ASN A 329 7.47 -21.65 10.75
CA ASN A 329 8.68 -22.19 11.36
C ASN A 329 8.42 -23.29 12.41
N GLY A 330 7.17 -23.74 12.56
CA GLY A 330 6.81 -24.86 13.42
C GLY A 330 6.78 -24.56 14.92
N TYR A 331 6.54 -23.30 15.31
CA TYR A 331 6.48 -22.89 16.72
C TYR A 331 5.09 -22.44 17.20
N ALA A 332 4.03 -22.67 16.41
CA ALA A 332 2.67 -22.20 16.70
C ALA A 332 2.06 -22.78 18.00
N ASP A 333 2.51 -23.95 18.43
CA ASP A 333 2.09 -24.60 19.67
C ASP A 333 2.74 -23.96 20.92
N ARG A 334 3.93 -23.39 20.76
CA ARG A 334 4.74 -22.86 21.88
C ARG A 334 4.69 -21.35 22.02
N ILE A 335 4.35 -20.61 20.97
CA ILE A 335 4.42 -19.15 20.95
C ILE A 335 3.03 -18.55 20.75
N ASP A 336 2.58 -17.76 21.73
CA ASP A 336 1.37 -16.96 21.61
C ASP A 336 1.71 -15.51 21.25
N VAL A 337 1.22 -15.04 20.09
CA VAL A 337 1.38 -13.64 19.66
C VAL A 337 0.08 -12.88 19.96
N VAL A 338 0.11 -12.06 21.01
CA VAL A 338 -1.03 -11.32 21.54
C VAL A 338 -1.10 -9.93 20.88
N PRO A 339 -2.15 -9.61 20.10
CA PRO A 339 -2.31 -8.30 19.46
C PRO A 339 -2.79 -7.24 20.46
N LYS A 340 -1.96 -6.92 21.46
CA LYS A 340 -2.34 -6.07 22.60
C LYS A 340 -1.16 -5.23 23.07
N LEU A 341 -1.46 -4.04 23.60
CA LEU A 341 -0.49 -3.25 24.34
C LEU A 341 0.00 -4.00 25.58
N SER A 342 1.31 -4.04 25.78
CA SER A 342 1.96 -4.78 26.87
C SER A 342 1.43 -4.43 28.27
N THR A 343 1.09 -3.15 28.51
CA THR A 343 0.53 -2.68 29.77
C THR A 343 -0.91 -3.11 30.03
N ARG A 344 -1.54 -3.80 29.07
CA ARG A 344 -2.89 -4.37 29.19
C ARG A 344 -2.87 -5.91 29.24
N LEU A 345 -1.69 -6.52 29.25
CA LEU A 345 -1.57 -7.97 29.43
C LEU A 345 -2.02 -8.36 30.85
N SER A 346 -2.81 -9.42 30.95
CA SER A 346 -3.28 -9.95 32.23
C SER A 346 -2.60 -11.29 32.57
N VAL A 347 -2.48 -11.56 33.87
CA VAL A 347 -1.89 -12.79 34.41
C VAL A 347 -2.95 -13.59 35.16
N GLY A 348 -2.99 -14.90 34.93
CA GLY A 348 -3.85 -15.86 35.64
C GLY A 348 -4.82 -16.58 34.71
N GLU A 349 -5.80 -17.27 35.30
CA GLU A 349 -6.80 -18.05 34.56
C GLU A 349 -7.60 -17.14 33.61
N GLY A 350 -7.65 -17.51 32.32
CA GLY A 350 -8.27 -16.70 31.27
C GLY A 350 -7.50 -15.42 30.89
N GLY A 351 -6.31 -15.21 31.48
CA GLY A 351 -5.41 -14.11 31.13
C GLY A 351 -4.54 -14.41 29.91
N ASP A 352 -3.81 -13.39 29.45
CA ASP A 352 -2.87 -13.54 28.33
C ASP A 352 -1.62 -14.34 28.74
N LEU A 353 -1.21 -14.25 30.00
CA LEU A 353 -0.18 -15.09 30.59
C LEU A 353 -0.79 -16.01 31.65
N PRO A 354 -0.46 -17.31 31.66
CA PRO A 354 -0.98 -18.24 32.68
C PRO A 354 -0.42 -17.94 34.07
N GLU A 355 0.80 -17.43 34.14
CA GLU A 355 1.51 -17.01 35.34
C GLU A 355 2.48 -15.88 34.98
N LYS A 356 3.13 -15.24 35.97
CA LYS A 356 4.19 -14.28 35.67
C LYS A 356 5.37 -14.99 34.98
N ALA A 357 6.02 -14.35 34.03
CA ALA A 357 7.14 -14.92 33.27
C ALA A 357 8.41 -15.09 34.13
N ASP A 358 9.18 -16.13 33.82
CA ASP A 358 10.49 -16.41 34.41
C ASP A 358 11.61 -15.61 33.72
N VAL A 359 11.45 -15.37 32.42
CA VAL A 359 12.37 -14.60 31.59
C VAL A 359 11.57 -13.52 30.86
N PHE A 360 12.08 -12.30 30.89
CA PHE A 360 11.52 -11.17 30.18
C PHE A 360 12.51 -10.64 29.16
N VAL A 361 12.04 -10.45 27.93
CA VAL A 361 12.81 -9.98 26.79
C VAL A 361 12.20 -8.69 26.27
N SER A 362 13.01 -7.64 26.12
CA SER A 362 12.59 -6.36 25.55
C SER A 362 13.35 -6.07 24.26
N GLU A 363 12.62 -6.00 23.14
CA GLU A 363 13.11 -5.52 21.85
C GLU A 363 12.75 -4.03 21.60
N LEU A 364 12.32 -3.31 22.64
CA LEU A 364 12.00 -1.88 22.58
C LEU A 364 13.25 -1.00 22.53
N ILE A 365 14.01 -1.07 21.43
CA ILE A 365 15.29 -0.34 21.26
C ILE A 365 15.26 0.40 19.93
N ASN A 366 15.91 1.57 19.88
CA ASN A 366 16.17 2.30 18.64
C ASN A 366 17.64 2.74 18.55
N ILE A 367 18.01 3.46 17.48
CA ILE A 367 19.38 3.96 17.27
C ILE A 367 19.86 4.87 18.41
N GLY A 368 18.94 5.54 19.12
CA GLY A 368 19.22 6.36 20.29
C GLY A 368 19.04 5.63 21.61
N MET A 369 19.16 4.29 21.62
CA MET A 369 18.96 3.38 22.74
C MET A 369 17.50 3.28 23.23
N LEU A 370 16.89 4.39 23.66
CA LEU A 370 15.54 4.36 24.25
C LEU A 370 14.44 4.48 23.18
N ALA A 371 13.65 3.42 23.03
CA ALA A 371 12.35 3.55 22.37
C ALA A 371 11.35 4.34 23.25
N PRO A 372 10.34 4.99 22.67
CA PRO A 372 9.35 5.72 23.44
C PRO A 372 8.68 4.87 24.53
N ARG A 373 8.71 5.39 25.75
CA ARG A 373 8.19 4.81 27.00
C ARG A 373 8.82 3.48 27.40
N MET A 374 10.00 3.14 26.89
CA MET A 374 10.71 1.90 27.21
C MET A 374 10.82 1.69 28.73
N LEU A 375 11.27 2.71 29.49
CA LEU A 375 11.45 2.60 30.94
C LEU A 375 10.14 2.33 31.68
N SER A 376 9.06 3.03 31.34
CA SER A 376 7.72 2.77 31.90
C SER A 376 7.24 1.35 31.61
N VAL A 377 7.48 0.84 30.39
CA VAL A 377 7.08 -0.52 30.00
C VAL A 377 7.87 -1.57 30.77
N LEU A 378 9.18 -1.39 30.92
CA LEU A 378 10.04 -2.26 31.73
C LEU A 378 9.58 -2.30 33.20
N GLN A 379 9.30 -1.13 33.77
CA GLN A 379 8.78 -1.03 35.14
C GLN A 379 7.43 -1.73 35.29
N HIS A 380 6.51 -1.53 34.34
CA HIS A 380 5.23 -2.22 34.34
C HIS A 380 5.41 -3.75 34.28
N ALA A 381 6.21 -4.24 33.34
CA ALA A 381 6.46 -5.66 33.15
C ALA A 381 7.05 -6.28 34.43
N ARG A 382 8.09 -5.68 35.01
CA ARG A 382 8.71 -6.16 36.26
C ARG A 382 7.75 -6.18 37.44
N THR A 383 6.83 -5.22 37.50
CA THR A 383 5.85 -5.14 38.61
C THR A 383 4.74 -6.18 38.44
N HIS A 384 4.19 -6.34 37.23
CA HIS A 384 2.93 -7.06 37.01
C HIS A 384 3.07 -8.37 36.26
N LEU A 385 4.07 -8.51 35.38
CA LEU A 385 4.15 -9.59 34.40
C LEU A 385 5.32 -10.55 34.61
N VAL A 386 6.34 -10.17 35.39
CA VAL A 386 7.57 -10.96 35.60
C VAL A 386 7.70 -11.39 37.05
N LYS A 387 8.16 -12.62 37.30
CA LYS A 387 8.39 -13.15 38.65
C LYS A 387 9.50 -12.36 39.35
N PRO A 388 9.47 -12.24 40.69
CA PRO A 388 10.61 -11.74 41.45
C PRO A 388 11.86 -12.57 41.14
N GLY A 389 12.97 -11.91 40.77
CA GLY A 389 14.21 -12.58 40.38
C GLY A 389 14.21 -13.18 38.97
N GLY A 390 13.15 -12.98 38.18
CA GLY A 390 13.14 -13.37 36.77
C GLY A 390 14.22 -12.66 35.97
N ALA A 391 14.76 -13.35 34.96
CA ALA A 391 15.82 -12.81 34.12
C ALA A 391 15.27 -11.68 33.23
N ILE A 392 16.05 -10.60 33.08
CA ILE A 392 15.71 -9.43 32.26
C ILE A 392 16.75 -9.33 31.14
N ILE A 393 16.30 -9.42 29.88
CA ILE A 393 17.16 -9.35 28.69
C ILE A 393 16.64 -8.23 27.79
N PRO A 394 17.46 -7.22 27.45
CA PRO A 394 18.75 -6.90 28.03
C PRO A 394 18.62 -6.45 29.49
N ARG A 395 19.66 -6.67 30.30
CA ARG A 395 19.67 -6.29 31.72
C ARG A 395 20.09 -4.85 31.97
N ALA A 396 20.90 -4.28 31.08
CA ALA A 396 21.47 -2.95 31.24
C ALA A 396 21.92 -2.38 29.90
N SER A 397 22.21 -1.08 29.86
CA SER A 397 22.87 -0.44 28.74
C SER A 397 23.83 0.65 29.21
N THR A 398 24.95 0.78 28.49
CA THR A 398 25.90 1.88 28.64
C THR A 398 25.89 2.71 27.36
N VAL A 399 25.59 3.99 27.45
CA VAL A 399 25.60 4.92 26.31
C VAL A 399 26.95 5.62 26.25
N TYR A 400 27.61 5.53 25.10
CA TYR A 400 28.86 6.22 24.81
C TYR A 400 28.61 7.38 23.87
N ALA A 401 29.42 8.42 23.98
CA ALA A 401 29.33 9.61 23.14
C ALA A 401 30.72 10.13 22.77
N MET A 402 30.78 10.91 21.69
CA MET A 402 31.98 11.50 21.14
C MET A 402 31.65 12.83 20.47
N LEU A 403 32.47 13.85 20.72
CA LEU A 403 32.38 15.13 20.01
C LEU A 403 32.96 14.96 18.61
N VAL A 404 32.24 15.41 17.59
CA VAL A 404 32.65 15.20 16.20
C VAL A 404 32.53 16.46 15.34
N GLU A 405 33.46 16.57 14.39
CA GLU A 405 33.36 17.47 13.26
C GLU A 405 32.88 16.68 12.03
N THR A 406 31.78 17.12 11.42
CA THR A 406 31.18 16.50 10.22
C THR A 406 30.81 17.57 9.18
N PRO A 407 31.77 18.16 8.45
CA PRO A 407 31.54 19.38 7.67
C PRO A 407 30.50 19.24 6.56
N GLU A 408 30.40 18.05 5.94
CA GLU A 408 29.44 17.79 4.86
C GLU A 408 28.01 17.66 5.41
N LEU A 409 27.81 16.89 6.48
CA LEU A 409 26.50 16.72 7.11
C LEU A 409 26.02 18.01 7.80
N ALA A 410 26.93 18.84 8.31
CA ALA A 410 26.62 20.11 8.95
C ALA A 410 26.03 21.16 7.99
N ARG A 411 26.12 20.96 6.67
CA ARG A 411 25.51 21.86 5.67
C ARG A 411 23.98 21.83 5.70
N ILE A 412 23.40 20.73 6.18
CA ILE A 412 21.96 20.49 6.23
C ILE A 412 21.46 20.17 7.65
N ASN A 413 22.33 20.21 8.66
CA ASN A 413 22.01 19.87 10.03
C ASN A 413 22.59 20.92 11.03
N PRO A 414 21.83 21.99 11.32
CA PRO A 414 20.51 22.31 10.78
C PRO A 414 20.58 22.95 9.39
N VAL A 415 19.46 22.96 8.67
CA VAL A 415 19.34 23.64 7.37
C VAL A 415 19.40 25.16 7.60
N LYS A 416 20.41 25.82 7.05
CA LYS A 416 20.58 27.28 7.11
C LYS A 416 20.62 27.88 5.71
N THR A 417 21.80 28.11 5.16
CA THR A 417 21.97 28.71 3.84
C THR A 417 22.38 27.65 2.82
N ILE A 418 21.63 27.52 1.72
CA ILE A 418 21.95 26.61 0.61
C ILE A 418 21.91 27.40 -0.70
N GLY A 419 22.97 27.30 -1.51
CA GLY A 419 23.05 28.01 -2.79
C GLY A 419 23.00 29.54 -2.70
N GLY A 420 23.28 30.12 -1.52
CA GLY A 420 23.20 31.57 -1.27
C GLY A 420 21.82 32.06 -0.80
N PHE A 421 20.84 31.17 -0.62
CA PHE A 421 19.51 31.49 -0.12
C PHE A 421 19.35 31.05 1.34
N ASP A 422 18.62 31.84 2.13
CA ASP A 422 18.17 31.42 3.47
C ASP A 422 17.07 30.37 3.35
N MET A 423 17.39 29.15 3.78
CA MET A 423 16.52 27.98 3.79
C MET A 423 16.13 27.56 5.21
N SER A 424 16.39 28.40 6.23
CA SER A 424 16.15 28.07 7.64
C SER A 424 14.70 27.70 7.96
N THR A 425 13.72 28.27 7.25
CA THR A 425 12.30 27.90 7.40
C THR A 425 12.04 26.43 7.04
N PHE A 426 12.86 25.83 6.18
CA PHE A 426 12.74 24.43 5.78
C PHE A 426 13.26 23.45 6.85
N ASP A 427 14.02 23.92 7.85
CA ASP A 427 14.50 23.10 8.97
C ASP A 427 13.36 22.56 9.84
N VAL A 428 12.13 23.09 9.72
CA VAL A 428 10.93 22.58 10.40
C VAL A 428 10.63 21.10 10.09
N PHE A 429 11.10 20.59 8.93
CA PHE A 429 10.93 19.19 8.54
C PHE A 429 12.01 18.27 9.12
N ARG A 430 13.04 18.82 9.77
CA ARG A 430 14.06 18.02 10.45
C ARG A 430 13.42 17.30 11.64
N SER A 431 13.63 16.00 11.73
CA SER A 431 13.17 15.23 12.88
C SER A 431 13.78 15.80 14.17
N PRO A 432 12.97 16.03 15.23
CA PRO A 432 13.48 16.51 16.49
C PRO A 432 14.42 15.47 17.14
N GLY A 433 15.40 15.95 17.90
CA GLY A 433 16.34 15.09 18.64
C GLY A 433 17.59 14.75 17.82
N TYR A 434 17.75 13.48 17.46
CA TYR A 434 18.95 12.94 16.82
C TYR A 434 18.64 12.33 15.44
N GLN A 435 19.69 12.13 14.65
CA GLN A 435 19.64 11.42 13.37
C GLN A 435 20.59 10.23 13.35
N GLN A 436 20.36 9.27 12.46
CA GLN A 436 21.31 8.20 12.23
C GLN A 436 22.57 8.73 11.54
N ILE A 437 23.74 8.23 11.95
CA ILE A 437 25.03 8.41 11.30
C ILE A 437 25.74 7.06 11.21
N ASP A 438 26.38 6.77 10.07
CA ASP A 438 27.29 5.62 9.94
C ASP A 438 28.72 6.11 10.03
N LEU A 439 29.34 6.06 11.22
CA LEU A 439 30.73 6.47 11.41
C LEU A 439 31.73 5.57 10.66
N GLY A 440 31.29 4.44 10.11
CA GLY A 440 32.08 3.62 9.20
C GLY A 440 32.12 4.13 7.76
N ALA A 441 31.13 4.92 7.35
CA ALA A 441 30.97 5.42 5.99
C ALA A 441 31.14 6.94 5.86
N GLU A 442 30.74 7.69 6.88
CA GLU A 442 30.73 9.15 6.86
C GLU A 442 32.10 9.76 7.17
N THR A 443 32.45 10.84 6.45
CA THR A 443 33.67 11.59 6.73
C THR A 443 33.48 12.42 8.00
N HIS A 444 34.32 12.19 9.00
CA HIS A 444 34.27 12.89 10.28
C HIS A 444 35.64 12.97 10.94
N THR A 445 35.80 13.95 11.83
CA THR A 445 36.96 14.08 12.73
C THR A 445 36.50 13.92 14.18
N PRO A 446 37.00 12.92 14.92
CA PRO A 446 36.84 12.86 16.37
C PRO A 446 37.53 14.05 17.05
N LEU A 447 36.78 14.82 17.83
CA LEU A 447 37.27 15.97 18.60
C LEU A 447 37.50 15.65 20.07
N SER A 448 36.99 14.50 20.53
CA SER A 448 37.25 13.94 21.85
C SER A 448 37.49 12.43 21.75
N ALA A 449 38.06 11.83 22.80
CA ALA A 449 37.89 10.40 23.03
C ALA A 449 36.40 10.08 23.26
N ALA A 450 36.01 8.82 23.04
CA ALA A 450 34.69 8.35 23.46
C ALA A 450 34.58 8.39 24.99
N PHE A 451 33.43 8.81 25.50
CA PHE A 451 33.14 8.90 26.93
C PHE A 451 31.77 8.31 27.26
N THR A 452 31.62 7.78 28.48
CA THR A 452 30.32 7.30 28.97
C THR A 452 29.39 8.47 29.27
N ALA A 453 28.27 8.52 28.56
CA ALA A 453 27.25 9.54 28.70
C ALA A 453 26.21 9.19 29.76
N LEU A 454 25.62 7.99 29.66
CA LEU A 454 24.50 7.55 30.50
C LEU A 454 24.60 6.04 30.74
N ASP A 455 24.07 5.61 31.87
CA ASP A 455 24.05 4.20 32.29
C ASP A 455 22.62 3.83 32.71
N PHE A 456 22.12 2.71 32.19
CA PHE A 456 20.79 2.19 32.47
C PHE A 456 20.87 0.79 33.08
N ASP A 457 20.13 0.58 34.17
CA ASP A 457 19.96 -0.72 34.79
C ASP A 457 18.49 -1.12 34.72
N PHE A 458 18.17 -2.02 33.78
CA PHE A 458 16.81 -2.48 33.51
C PHE A 458 16.35 -3.53 34.53
N THR A 459 17.24 -4.00 35.42
CA THR A 459 16.88 -4.91 36.51
C THR A 459 16.24 -4.22 37.72
N ARG A 460 16.16 -2.88 37.70
CA ARG A 460 15.52 -2.02 38.72
C ARG A 460 14.58 -0.99 38.10
N ASN A 461 13.74 -0.37 38.93
CA ASN A 461 12.89 0.75 38.48
C ASN A 461 13.76 2.00 38.45
N MET A 462 14.14 2.43 37.26
CA MET A 462 14.88 3.66 37.03
C MET A 462 13.91 4.86 37.01
N PRO A 463 14.39 6.08 37.34
CA PRO A 463 13.67 7.30 37.02
C PRO A 463 13.36 7.37 35.52
N GLU A 464 12.22 7.97 35.18
CA GLU A 464 11.78 8.15 33.79
C GLU A 464 12.45 9.34 33.09
N GLU A 465 13.21 10.14 33.84
CA GLU A 465 14.03 11.24 33.33
C GLU A 465 15.33 11.34 34.13
N GLY A 466 16.37 11.86 33.49
CA GLY A 466 17.65 12.07 34.16
C GLY A 466 18.57 12.98 33.37
N THR A 467 19.60 13.46 34.07
CA THR A 467 20.60 14.38 33.51
C THR A 467 21.96 14.09 34.11
N ARG A 468 23.01 14.20 33.30
CA ARG A 468 24.41 14.11 33.71
C ARG A 468 25.23 15.16 32.98
N GLU A 469 26.05 15.90 33.72
CA GLU A 469 27.04 16.82 33.17
C GLU A 469 28.41 16.15 33.13
N ILE A 470 29.12 16.33 32.02
CA ILE A 470 30.36 15.63 31.73
C ILE A 470 31.35 16.66 31.16
N ALA A 471 32.47 16.88 31.85
CA ALA A 471 33.54 17.75 31.36
C ALA A 471 34.45 16.97 30.41
N VAL A 472 34.21 17.12 29.10
CA VAL A 472 34.91 16.41 28.03
C VAL A 472 36.15 17.19 27.61
N GLU A 473 37.31 16.52 27.61
CA GLU A 473 38.56 17.09 27.10
C GLU A 473 38.62 16.99 25.57
N ILE A 474 39.03 18.08 24.93
CA ILE A 474 39.22 18.14 23.48
C ILE A 474 40.59 17.60 23.11
N THR A 475 40.62 16.68 22.16
CA THR A 475 41.82 15.97 21.71
C THR A 475 42.29 16.40 20.32
N ALA A 476 41.44 17.09 19.55
CA ALA A 476 41.76 17.58 18.21
C ALA A 476 41.22 18.99 17.97
N GLU A 477 41.92 19.77 17.14
CA GLU A 477 41.43 21.07 16.70
C GLU A 477 40.34 20.87 15.63
N GLY A 478 39.24 21.62 15.73
CA GLY A 478 38.18 21.56 14.73
C GLY A 478 36.94 22.37 15.12
N THR A 479 35.88 22.21 14.36
CA THR A 479 34.56 22.75 14.67
C THR A 479 33.64 21.61 15.11
N CYS A 480 33.26 21.62 16.38
CA CYS A 480 32.30 20.68 16.95
C CYS A 480 30.92 20.96 16.37
N HIS A 481 30.45 20.04 15.52
CA HIS A 481 29.14 20.13 14.89
C HIS A 481 28.07 19.39 15.71
N GLY A 482 28.46 18.50 16.62
CA GLY A 482 27.52 17.72 17.41
C GLY A 482 28.18 16.62 18.23
N VAL A 483 27.31 15.83 18.85
CA VAL A 483 27.64 14.68 19.68
C VAL A 483 27.15 13.42 18.99
N ALA A 484 28.08 12.61 18.50
CA ALA A 484 27.79 11.27 18.01
C ALA A 484 27.71 10.33 19.21
N PHE A 485 26.75 9.41 19.24
CA PHE A 485 26.56 8.50 20.36
C PHE A 485 26.04 7.14 19.92
N TRP A 486 26.30 6.14 20.74
CA TRP A 486 25.95 4.74 20.54
C TRP A 486 25.85 4.06 21.90
N PHE A 487 25.60 2.76 21.91
CA PHE A 487 25.38 2.04 23.15
C PHE A 487 25.92 0.61 23.12
N ASP A 488 26.37 0.17 24.28
CA ASP A 488 26.50 -1.23 24.62
C ASP A 488 25.19 -1.67 25.28
N LEU A 489 24.67 -2.80 24.82
CA LEU A 489 23.49 -3.45 25.36
C LEU A 489 23.91 -4.74 26.04
N HIS A 490 23.93 -4.71 27.37
CA HIS A 490 24.33 -5.85 28.18
C HIS A 490 23.17 -6.83 28.26
N MET A 491 23.28 -7.95 27.56
CA MET A 491 22.23 -8.96 27.52
C MET A 491 22.19 -9.75 28.83
N ASP A 492 23.37 -10.11 29.34
CA ASP A 492 23.62 -10.73 30.63
C ASP A 492 25.03 -10.38 31.13
N GLU A 493 25.59 -11.14 32.08
CA GLU A 493 26.95 -10.96 32.61
C GLU A 493 28.06 -11.21 31.58
N GLU A 494 27.80 -11.98 30.51
CA GLU A 494 28.81 -12.44 29.55
C GLU A 494 28.67 -11.81 28.17
N VAL A 495 27.45 -11.48 27.75
CA VAL A 495 27.16 -11.05 26.38
C VAL A 495 26.71 -9.60 26.34
N THR A 496 27.35 -8.87 25.43
CA THR A 496 27.04 -7.47 25.14
C THR A 496 26.96 -7.30 23.63
N TYR A 497 25.83 -6.77 23.16
CA TYR A 497 25.69 -6.25 21.80
C TYR A 497 26.20 -4.81 21.76
N ARG A 498 26.91 -4.42 20.69
CA ARG A 498 27.51 -3.08 20.56
C ARG A 498 27.03 -2.42 19.29
N SER A 499 26.30 -1.31 19.41
CA SER A 499 25.83 -0.56 18.23
C SER A 499 26.93 0.28 17.56
N GLU A 500 28.12 0.38 18.16
CA GLU A 500 29.30 0.99 17.53
C GLU A 500 29.75 0.26 16.26
N SER A 501 29.39 -1.02 16.09
CA SER A 501 29.92 -1.86 15.02
C SER A 501 29.78 -1.21 13.64
N ARG A 502 30.90 -1.20 12.91
CA ARG A 502 30.99 -0.69 11.54
C ARG A 502 30.62 -1.77 10.51
N ALA A 503 30.22 -2.96 10.96
CA ALA A 503 29.75 -4.01 10.07
C ALA A 503 28.56 -3.52 9.25
N ARG A 504 28.49 -3.92 7.97
CA ARG A 504 27.34 -3.61 7.11
C ARG A 504 26.05 -4.27 7.59
N THR A 505 26.17 -5.37 8.32
CA THR A 505 25.05 -6.13 8.88
C THR A 505 24.49 -5.51 10.16
N ASN A 506 25.22 -4.59 10.81
CA ASN A 506 24.69 -3.87 11.96
C ASN A 506 23.67 -2.83 11.49
N HIS A 507 22.42 -2.97 11.90
CA HIS A 507 21.34 -2.10 11.46
C HIS A 507 21.35 -0.76 12.21
N TRP A 508 21.60 -0.80 13.52
CA TRP A 508 21.33 0.32 14.41
C TRP A 508 22.37 1.44 14.31
N LYS A 509 23.61 1.14 13.90
CA LYS A 509 24.65 2.16 13.68
C LYS A 509 24.75 3.12 14.87
N GLN A 510 25.06 4.39 14.62
CA GLN A 510 25.18 5.42 15.64
C GLN A 510 24.13 6.51 15.43
N ALA A 511 23.87 7.27 16.48
CA ALA A 511 23.03 8.45 16.46
C ALA A 511 23.88 9.72 16.59
N MET A 512 23.35 10.85 16.13
CA MET A 512 24.02 12.14 16.14
C MET A 512 23.05 13.22 16.57
N THR A 513 23.38 13.94 17.65
CA THR A 513 22.73 15.19 18.02
C THR A 513 23.57 16.36 17.51
N TYR A 514 23.01 17.14 16.59
CA TYR A 514 23.68 18.33 16.04
C TYR A 514 23.50 19.53 16.96
N LEU A 515 24.56 20.33 17.10
CA LEU A 515 24.49 21.61 17.81
C LEU A 515 23.83 22.67 16.92
N GLU A 516 22.93 23.45 17.50
CA GLU A 516 22.31 24.58 16.80
C GLU A 516 23.36 25.60 16.34
N THR A 517 24.38 25.82 17.18
CA THR A 517 25.56 26.64 16.87
C THR A 517 26.82 25.79 17.05
N PRO A 518 27.54 25.46 15.96
CA PRO A 518 28.81 24.76 16.05
C PRO A 518 29.85 25.53 16.85
N ILE A 519 30.72 24.81 17.58
CA ILE A 519 31.69 25.41 18.50
C ILE A 519 33.11 25.12 18.01
N ARG A 520 33.92 26.15 17.82
CA ARG A 520 35.36 25.98 17.52
C ARG A 520 36.08 25.53 18.78
N VAL A 521 36.90 24.48 18.67
CA VAL A 521 37.64 23.89 19.79
C VAL A 521 39.10 23.65 19.44
N ARG A 522 39.96 23.58 20.46
CA ARG A 522 41.38 23.28 20.37
C ARG A 522 41.78 22.19 21.38
N PRO A 523 42.83 21.40 21.11
CA PRO A 523 43.32 20.42 22.06
C PRO A 523 43.62 21.05 23.44
N GLY A 524 43.14 20.40 24.50
CA GLY A 524 43.25 20.88 25.88
C GLY A 524 42.07 21.75 26.35
N ASP A 525 41.20 22.22 25.45
CA ASP A 525 39.92 22.82 25.84
C ASP A 525 39.07 21.79 26.58
N ARG A 526 38.13 22.27 27.43
CA ARG A 526 37.12 21.42 28.06
C ARG A 526 35.73 21.94 27.70
N LEU A 527 34.91 21.06 27.15
CA LEU A 527 33.49 21.32 26.92
C LEU A 527 32.65 20.53 27.91
N THR A 528 31.78 21.22 28.64
CA THR A 528 30.78 20.56 29.47
C THR A 528 29.64 20.09 28.57
N ILE A 529 29.42 18.79 28.52
CA ILE A 529 28.31 18.17 27.79
C ILE A 529 27.24 17.76 28.80
N VAL A 530 26.01 18.15 28.53
CA VAL A 530 24.85 17.76 29.33
C VAL A 530 24.09 16.68 28.58
N ALA A 531 24.25 15.44 29.04
CA ALA A 531 23.50 14.29 28.56
C ALA A 531 22.18 14.19 29.35
N ARG A 532 21.06 14.13 28.65
CA ARG A 532 19.73 14.00 29.25
C ARG A 532 19.00 12.81 28.64
N TYR A 533 18.09 12.24 29.41
CA TYR A 533 17.07 11.35 28.89
C TYR A 533 15.73 11.69 29.51
N ASP A 534 14.67 11.44 28.75
CA ASP A 534 13.30 11.42 29.22
C ASP A 534 12.64 10.09 28.78
N ASN A 535 11.33 10.00 28.97
CA ASN A 535 10.57 8.81 28.58
C ASN A 535 10.59 8.53 27.07
N ASN A 536 11.02 9.45 26.22
CA ASN A 536 10.95 9.32 24.77
C ASN A 536 12.32 9.14 24.11
N GLN A 537 13.36 9.81 24.61
CA GLN A 537 14.66 9.85 23.94
C GLN A 537 15.82 10.31 24.83
N ILE A 538 17.04 10.08 24.34
CA ILE A 538 18.26 10.73 24.82
C ILE A 538 18.51 12.01 24.03
N SER A 539 19.04 13.04 24.70
CA SER A 539 19.47 14.30 24.08
C SER A 539 20.78 14.80 24.68
N PHE A 540 21.52 15.56 23.88
CA PHE A 540 22.78 16.18 24.28
C PHE A 540 22.71 17.69 24.09
N GLY A 541 23.32 18.43 25.01
CA GLY A 541 23.55 19.85 24.89
C GLY A 541 24.91 20.24 25.44
N VAL A 542 25.29 21.51 25.27
CA VAL A 542 26.51 22.07 25.85
C VAL A 542 26.12 22.87 27.09
N GLY A 543 26.77 22.59 28.21
CA GLY A 543 26.63 23.32 29.47
C GLY A 543 27.28 24.70 29.37
N GLY A 544 26.67 25.68 30.04
CA GLY A 544 27.16 27.06 30.09
C GLY A 544 28.39 27.26 30.97
#